data_AF-A0A954MG45-F1
#
_entry.id   AF-A0A954MG45-F1
#
_cell.length_a   1.000
_cell.length_b   1.000
_cell.length_c   1.000
_cell.angle_alpha   90.00
_cell.angle_beta   90.00
_cell.angle_gamma   90.00
#
_symmetry.space_group_name_H-M   'P 1'
#
loop_
_entity.id
_entity.type
_entity.pdbx_description
1 polymer ?
#
loop_
_entity_poly.entity_id
_entity_poly.type
_entity_poly.pdbx_seq_one_letter_code
_entity_poly.pdbx_strand_id
1 'polypeptide(L)'
;MHAIDIILTFGFPVGRLGGVRFRLSFLLPVAFLAITWRLGSLPLGLMASAILLFSVLAHELSHLLVARSTGAQMDDINLWPLGGLEEPFGRGRLQDHLRTLVAGPAMNLFLALSCMLVLTSEQITPLLSPLTGFTVLPQEAVSTTAWRMAFAINWGLFIINLLPVTPFDGGVLLRTYLTARFSEAEGRDLIVRLGLVLGLFGILTGFVFGLSGLVAMSCFVLLLHLKQSEEWYEALSTAHEFSELDFDSEEDAEFESWLEDDLNRLRDIVDRPSGDSVEVYRIQREEERLRAEREERQREEQQMDEILRKLHIHGRESLSHPELRLLNQLSDRYRNRRQHH
;
A
#
# COMPACT_ATOMS: atom_id res chain seq x y z
N MET A 1 20.55 -5.68 1.17
CA MET A 1 19.95 -5.28 2.46
C MET A 1 20.77 -4.16 3.06
N HIS A 2 20.35 -2.92 2.81
CA HIS A 2 21.07 -1.74 3.26
C HIS A 2 20.79 -1.48 4.75
N ALA A 3 21.78 -0.99 5.52
CA ALA A 3 21.66 -0.75 6.96
C ALA A 3 20.48 0.20 7.33
N ILE A 4 20.01 1.00 6.39
CA ILE A 4 18.90 1.94 6.54
C ILE A 4 17.54 1.21 6.49
N ASP A 5 17.43 0.08 5.78
CA ASP A 5 16.23 -0.78 5.80
C ASP A 5 15.98 -1.27 7.21
N ILE A 6 17.03 -1.80 7.84
CA ILE A 6 16.99 -2.29 9.21
C ILE A 6 16.55 -1.16 10.14
N ILE A 7 17.12 0.03 10.09
CA ILE A 7 16.75 1.09 11.06
C ILE A 7 15.29 1.55 10.93
N LEU A 8 14.71 1.53 9.73
CA LEU A 8 13.36 2.04 9.48
C LEU A 8 12.26 0.98 9.70
N THR A 9 12.49 -0.28 9.33
CA THR A 9 11.53 -1.37 9.52
C THR A 9 11.78 -2.22 10.77
N PHE A 10 12.92 -2.04 11.47
CA PHE A 10 13.16 -2.71 12.74
C PHE A 10 12.26 -2.13 13.83
N GLY A 11 11.25 -2.93 14.17
CA GLY A 11 10.34 -2.67 15.27
C GLY A 11 10.29 -3.84 16.24
N PHE A 12 10.20 -3.55 17.52
CA PHE A 12 10.04 -4.55 18.56
C PHE A 12 8.59 -5.02 18.60
N PRO A 13 8.29 -6.33 18.55
CA PRO A 13 6.92 -6.81 18.68
C PRO A 13 6.38 -6.51 20.08
N VAL A 14 5.28 -5.76 20.17
CA VAL A 14 4.66 -5.36 21.44
C VAL A 14 3.52 -6.32 21.80
N GLY A 15 2.78 -6.81 20.81
CA GLY A 15 1.69 -7.74 21.03
C GLY A 15 0.77 -7.90 19.83
N ARG A 16 -0.37 -8.56 20.05
CA ARG A 16 -1.46 -8.69 19.07
C ARG A 16 -2.75 -8.11 19.62
N LEU A 17 -3.40 -7.23 18.85
CA LEU A 17 -4.71 -6.70 19.19
C LEU A 17 -5.66 -6.89 18.00
N GLY A 18 -6.81 -7.52 18.24
CA GLY A 18 -7.82 -7.73 17.21
C GLY A 18 -7.33 -8.52 15.98
N GLY A 19 -6.35 -9.41 16.13
CA GLY A 19 -5.74 -10.19 15.05
C GLY A 19 -4.51 -9.53 14.39
N VAL A 20 -4.20 -8.26 14.70
CA VAL A 20 -3.09 -7.51 14.09
C VAL A 20 -1.88 -7.50 15.02
N ARG A 21 -0.69 -7.70 14.46
CA ARG A 21 0.57 -7.55 15.20
C ARG A 21 0.95 -6.07 15.30
N PHE A 22 1.31 -5.63 16.50
CA PHE A 22 1.83 -4.28 16.73
C PHE A 22 3.34 -4.36 16.94
N ARG A 23 4.07 -3.56 16.17
CA ARG A 23 5.51 -3.37 16.31
C ARG A 23 5.80 -1.92 16.70
N LEU A 24 6.80 -1.72 17.54
CA LEU A 24 7.25 -0.41 17.98
C LEU A 24 8.56 -0.08 17.26
N SER A 25 8.56 0.93 16.40
CA SER A 25 9.78 1.34 15.68
C SER A 25 10.89 1.76 16.65
N PHE A 26 12.14 1.43 16.32
CA PHE A 26 13.34 1.91 17.03
C PHE A 26 13.43 3.46 17.08
N LEU A 27 12.73 4.17 16.20
CA LEU A 27 12.72 5.63 16.17
C LEU A 27 11.87 6.26 17.30
N LEU A 28 10.99 5.52 17.96
CA LEU A 28 10.18 6.05 19.07
C LEU A 28 11.03 6.46 20.30
N PRO A 29 11.99 5.65 20.77
CA PRO A 29 12.97 6.09 21.77
C PRO A 29 13.77 7.34 21.36
N VAL A 30 14.17 7.45 20.09
CA VAL A 30 14.89 8.62 19.57
C VAL A 30 13.99 9.87 19.61
N ALA A 31 12.73 9.73 19.19
CA ALA A 31 11.74 10.79 19.28
C ALA A 31 11.49 11.23 20.73
N PHE A 32 11.37 10.27 21.67
CA PHE A 32 11.25 10.56 23.10
C PHE A 32 12.42 11.39 23.63
N LEU A 33 13.65 11.01 23.29
CA LEU A 33 14.86 11.74 23.69
C LEU A 33 14.88 13.15 23.08
N ALA A 34 14.56 13.28 21.79
CA ALA A 34 14.52 14.57 21.09
C ALA A 34 13.46 15.52 21.70
N ILE A 35 12.26 15.01 21.99
CA ILE A 35 11.18 15.77 22.62
C ILE A 35 11.57 16.20 24.03
N THR A 36 12.12 15.28 24.83
CA THR A 36 12.55 15.56 26.21
C THR A 36 13.65 16.61 26.23
N TRP A 37 14.63 16.51 25.33
CA TRP A 37 15.69 17.49 25.17
C TRP A 37 15.15 18.86 24.75
N ARG A 38 14.23 18.90 23.78
CA ARG A 38 13.61 20.14 23.29
C ARG A 38 12.79 20.86 24.34
N LEU A 39 12.09 20.12 25.20
CA LEU A 39 11.26 20.65 26.29
C LEU A 39 12.07 20.95 27.56
N GLY A 40 13.29 20.41 27.69
CA GLY A 40 14.16 20.61 28.84
C GLY A 40 13.62 20.02 30.15
N SER A 41 12.64 19.11 30.09
CA SER A 41 11.94 18.59 31.26
C SER A 41 11.46 17.16 31.03
N LEU A 42 11.93 16.23 31.88
CA LEU A 42 11.57 14.82 31.80
C LEU A 42 10.06 14.57 31.98
N PRO A 43 9.35 15.16 32.96
CA PRO A 43 7.90 15.00 33.08
C PRO A 43 7.14 15.47 31.84
N LEU A 44 7.55 16.60 31.25
CA LEU A 44 6.93 17.12 30.02
C LEU A 44 7.23 16.22 28.82
N GLY A 45 8.46 15.70 28.72
CA GLY A 45 8.86 14.74 27.69
C GLY A 45 8.09 13.42 27.75
N LEU A 46 7.90 12.87 28.95
CA LEU A 46 7.06 11.69 29.18
C LEU A 46 5.61 11.93 28.78
N MET A 47 5.03 13.06 29.20
CA MET A 47 3.66 13.44 28.87
C MET A 47 3.48 13.61 27.36
N ALA A 48 4.34 14.38 26.70
CA ALA A 48 4.31 14.59 25.25
C ALA A 48 4.47 13.27 24.47
N SER A 49 5.37 12.39 24.92
CA SER A 49 5.61 11.10 24.24
C SER A 49 4.48 10.10 24.43
N ALA A 50 3.83 10.10 25.61
CA ALA A 50 2.63 9.30 25.85
C ALA A 50 1.47 9.78 24.95
N ILE A 51 1.28 11.10 24.84
CA ILE A 51 0.30 11.70 23.93
C ILE A 51 0.61 11.36 22.47
N LEU A 52 1.88 11.46 22.06
CA LEU A 52 2.32 11.10 20.71
C LEU A 52 2.02 9.64 20.39
N LEU A 53 2.41 8.72 21.28
CA LEU A 53 2.16 7.29 21.11
C LEU A 53 0.66 6.98 21.00
N PHE A 54 -0.16 7.59 21.84
CA PHE A 54 -1.61 7.46 21.76
C PHE A 54 -2.17 8.01 20.44
N SER A 55 -1.68 9.16 20.00
CA SER A 55 -2.16 9.82 18.76
C SER A 55 -1.79 9.00 17.53
N VAL A 56 -0.55 8.53 17.43
CA VAL A 56 -0.10 7.62 16.35
C VAL A 56 -0.89 6.30 16.39
N LEU A 57 -1.11 5.72 17.58
CA LEU A 57 -1.91 4.49 17.69
C LEU A 57 -3.36 4.71 17.21
N ALA A 58 -3.98 5.83 17.58
CA ALA A 58 -5.33 6.17 17.14
C ALA A 58 -5.39 6.37 15.62
N HIS A 59 -4.39 7.03 15.06
CA HIS A 59 -4.20 7.21 13.63
C HIS A 59 -4.11 5.86 12.90
N GLU A 60 -3.21 4.96 13.30
CA GLU A 60 -3.09 3.62 12.69
C GLU A 60 -4.35 2.78 12.85
N LEU A 61 -4.98 2.84 14.03
CA LEU A 61 -6.21 2.12 14.28
C LEU A 61 -7.33 2.61 13.35
N SER A 62 -7.36 3.89 13.02
CA SER A 62 -8.34 4.43 12.07
C SER A 62 -8.14 3.91 10.65
N HIS A 63 -6.89 3.77 10.18
CA HIS A 63 -6.59 3.08 8.92
C HIS A 63 -7.12 1.65 8.96
N LEU A 64 -6.80 0.90 10.02
CA LEU A 64 -7.23 -0.49 10.17
C LEU A 64 -8.76 -0.63 10.16
N LEU A 65 -9.47 0.26 10.88
CA LEU A 65 -10.93 0.23 10.96
C LEU A 65 -11.57 0.48 9.59
N VAL A 66 -11.07 1.47 8.84
CA VAL A 66 -11.59 1.78 7.50
C VAL A 66 -11.21 0.68 6.51
N ALA A 67 -9.97 0.18 6.54
CA ALA A 67 -9.52 -0.91 5.68
C ALA A 67 -10.37 -2.18 5.87
N ARG A 68 -10.68 -2.54 7.13
CA ARG A 68 -11.56 -3.68 7.44
C ARG A 68 -12.99 -3.47 6.94
N SER A 69 -13.50 -2.25 7.00
CA SER A 69 -14.83 -1.93 6.48
C SER A 69 -14.94 -2.12 4.96
N THR A 70 -13.80 -2.09 4.25
CA THR A 70 -13.72 -2.30 2.80
C THR A 70 -13.24 -3.72 2.44
N GLY A 71 -13.12 -4.63 3.41
CA GLY A 71 -12.70 -6.02 3.18
C GLY A 71 -11.18 -6.23 3.10
N ALA A 72 -10.37 -5.18 3.37
CA ALA A 72 -8.92 -5.30 3.42
C ALA A 72 -8.47 -5.97 4.74
N GLN A 73 -7.45 -6.81 4.64
CA GLN A 73 -6.80 -7.42 5.80
C GLN A 73 -5.42 -6.76 5.99
N MET A 74 -5.12 -6.37 7.23
CA MET A 74 -3.81 -5.87 7.63
C MET A 74 -3.33 -6.71 8.82
N ASP A 75 -2.21 -7.39 8.66
CA ASP A 75 -1.70 -8.39 9.62
C ASP A 75 -0.62 -7.84 10.55
N ASP A 76 -0.04 -6.69 10.19
CA ASP A 76 1.02 -6.00 10.93
C ASP A 76 0.79 -4.49 10.88
N ILE A 77 1.13 -3.81 11.98
CA ILE A 77 1.16 -2.36 12.10
C ILE A 77 2.45 -2.00 12.82
N ASN A 78 3.31 -1.27 12.14
CA ASN A 78 4.52 -0.70 12.73
C ASN A 78 4.29 0.74 13.16
N LEU A 79 4.26 0.99 14.48
CA LEU A 79 4.11 2.32 15.05
C LEU A 79 5.41 3.11 14.88
N TRP A 80 5.38 4.10 13.99
CA TRP A 80 6.48 5.03 13.74
C TRP A 80 6.09 6.45 14.20
N PRO A 81 7.02 7.31 14.67
CA PRO A 81 6.68 8.55 15.38
C PRO A 81 5.82 9.54 14.60
N LEU A 82 5.79 9.43 13.27
CA LEU A 82 5.00 10.30 12.40
C LEU A 82 3.81 9.60 11.73
N GLY A 83 3.55 8.31 12.03
CA GLY A 83 2.55 7.47 11.37
C GLY A 83 3.10 6.06 11.10
N GLY A 84 2.42 5.24 10.32
CA GLY A 84 2.84 3.91 9.90
C GLY A 84 3.64 3.98 8.61
N LEU A 85 4.77 3.27 8.54
CA LEU A 85 5.55 3.16 7.30
C LEU A 85 4.95 2.14 6.31
N GLU A 86 3.95 1.38 6.75
CA GLU A 86 3.35 0.31 5.97
C GLU A 86 2.09 0.82 5.28
N GLU A 87 2.09 0.78 3.95
CA GLU A 87 0.98 1.24 3.14
C GLU A 87 -0.23 0.30 3.35
N PRO A 88 -1.42 0.83 3.69
CA PRO A 88 -2.60 0.02 3.94
C PRO A 88 -3.16 -0.53 2.62
N PHE A 89 -2.58 -1.62 2.15
CA PHE A 89 -3.06 -2.30 0.96
C PHE A 89 -4.10 -3.36 1.30
N GLY A 90 -5.23 -3.29 0.61
CA GLY A 90 -6.18 -4.38 0.50
C GLY A 90 -6.76 -4.45 -0.90
N ARG A 91 -7.45 -5.54 -1.21
CA ARG A 91 -8.25 -5.65 -2.42
C ARG A 91 -9.44 -4.70 -2.31
N GLY A 92 -9.59 -3.75 -3.22
CA GLY A 92 -10.65 -2.76 -3.15
C GLY A 92 -10.67 -1.82 -4.34
N ARG A 93 -11.73 -1.01 -4.44
CA ARG A 93 -11.80 0.04 -5.47
C ARG A 93 -10.82 1.15 -5.09
N LEU A 94 -10.37 1.94 -6.08
CA LEU A 94 -9.56 3.13 -5.84
C LEU A 94 -10.12 4.02 -4.71
N GLN A 95 -11.45 4.18 -4.66
CA GLN A 95 -12.12 4.98 -3.62
C GLN A 95 -11.91 4.44 -2.20
N ASP A 96 -11.81 3.12 -2.05
CA ASP A 96 -11.61 2.47 -0.76
C ASP A 96 -10.17 2.68 -0.26
N HIS A 97 -9.19 2.64 -1.15
CA HIS A 97 -7.81 3.03 -0.84
C HIS A 97 -7.72 4.50 -0.43
N LEU A 98 -8.33 5.41 -1.20
CA LEU A 98 -8.31 6.84 -0.88
C LEU A 98 -8.99 7.12 0.48
N ARG A 99 -10.12 6.46 0.78
CA ARG A 99 -10.78 6.57 2.10
C ARG A 99 -9.90 6.07 3.22
N THR A 100 -9.21 4.96 3.01
CA THR A 100 -8.30 4.39 4.01
C THR A 100 -7.15 5.34 4.28
N LEU A 101 -6.51 5.89 3.26
CA LEU A 101 -5.39 6.85 3.40
C LEU A 101 -5.81 8.16 4.09
N VAL A 102 -7.07 8.59 3.93
CA VAL A 102 -7.58 9.80 4.62
C VAL A 102 -7.97 9.52 6.08
N ALA A 103 -8.16 8.26 6.48
CA ALA A 103 -8.64 7.89 7.81
C ALA A 103 -7.71 8.37 8.93
N GLY A 104 -6.40 8.09 8.80
CA GLY A 104 -5.37 8.50 9.76
C GLY A 104 -5.34 10.01 9.99
N PRO A 105 -5.16 10.82 8.93
CA PRO A 105 -5.16 12.27 9.06
C PRO A 105 -6.49 12.81 9.60
N ALA A 106 -7.62 12.22 9.20
CA ALA A 106 -8.93 12.59 9.73
C ALA A 106 -9.06 12.32 11.24
N MET A 107 -8.47 11.22 11.74
CA MET A 107 -8.42 10.92 13.18
C MET A 107 -7.58 11.95 13.94
N ASN A 108 -6.39 12.30 13.44
CA ASN A 108 -5.56 13.34 14.06
C ASN A 108 -6.28 14.69 14.07
N LEU A 109 -6.95 15.06 12.97
CA LEU A 109 -7.75 16.27 12.92
C LEU A 109 -8.88 16.23 13.96
N PHE A 110 -9.60 15.10 14.06
CA PHE A 110 -10.66 14.93 15.05
C PHE A 110 -10.14 15.09 16.49
N LEU A 111 -9.00 14.48 16.82
CA LEU A 111 -8.37 14.62 18.13
C LEU A 111 -7.96 16.07 18.41
N ALA A 112 -7.38 16.77 17.43
CA ALA A 112 -7.04 18.19 17.56
C ALA A 112 -8.29 19.06 17.79
N LEU A 113 -9.35 18.87 16.99
CA LEU A 113 -10.60 19.62 17.15
C LEU A 113 -11.28 19.34 18.49
N SER A 114 -11.19 18.11 19.02
CA SER A 114 -11.75 17.77 20.33
C SER A 114 -11.10 18.58 21.47
N CYS A 115 -9.82 18.93 21.35
CA CYS A 115 -9.12 19.75 22.33
C CYS A 115 -9.66 21.20 22.36
N MET A 116 -10.25 21.68 21.27
CA MET A 116 -10.86 23.02 21.21
C MET A 116 -12.11 23.15 22.09
N LEU A 117 -12.71 22.05 22.53
CA LEU A 117 -13.84 22.06 23.47
C LEU A 117 -13.42 22.46 24.89
N VAL A 118 -12.13 22.32 25.21
CA VAL A 118 -11.56 22.59 26.54
C VAL A 118 -10.65 23.83 26.52
N LEU A 119 -9.94 24.06 25.42
CA LEU A 119 -8.99 25.15 25.28
C LEU A 119 -9.65 26.44 24.81
N THR A 120 -9.11 27.57 25.26
CA THR A 120 -9.49 28.91 24.79
C THR A 120 -8.76 29.28 23.50
N SER A 121 -9.28 30.27 22.76
CA SER A 121 -8.66 30.76 21.52
C SER A 121 -7.24 31.27 21.75
N GLU A 122 -6.97 31.94 22.87
CA GLU A 122 -5.63 32.44 23.22
C GLU A 122 -4.60 31.32 23.40
N GLN A 123 -5.03 30.15 23.89
CA GLN A 123 -4.17 28.98 24.09
C GLN A 123 -3.90 28.22 22.78
N ILE A 124 -4.83 28.29 21.82
CA ILE A 124 -4.77 27.57 20.54
C ILE A 124 -4.02 28.37 19.47
N THR A 125 -4.28 29.67 19.37
CA THR A 125 -3.73 30.55 18.32
C THR A 125 -2.22 30.41 18.14
N PRO A 126 -1.38 30.40 19.19
CA PRO A 126 0.07 30.23 19.01
C PRO A 126 0.48 28.82 18.54
N LEU A 127 -0.39 27.82 18.67
CA LEU A 127 -0.14 26.42 18.30
C LEU A 127 -0.60 26.08 16.88
N LEU A 128 -1.37 26.96 16.23
CA LEU A 128 -1.80 26.77 14.84
C LEU A 128 -0.63 26.76 13.85
N SER A 129 0.43 27.52 14.17
CA SER A 129 1.69 27.43 13.45
C SER A 129 2.55 26.33 14.09
N PRO A 130 2.91 25.27 13.35
CA PRO A 130 3.84 24.26 13.86
C PRO A 130 5.25 24.82 14.13
N LEU A 131 5.55 26.02 13.60
CA LEU A 131 6.88 26.63 13.62
C LEU A 131 7.17 27.44 14.90
N THR A 132 6.15 27.88 15.62
CA THR A 132 6.27 28.75 16.80
C THR A 132 6.83 28.04 18.04
N GLY A 133 6.96 26.70 18.00
CA GLY A 133 7.49 25.91 19.10
C GLY A 133 6.54 25.83 20.29
N PHE A 134 6.71 24.80 21.12
CA PHE A 134 5.88 24.62 22.31
C PHE A 134 6.55 25.25 23.53
N THR A 135 5.82 26.10 24.25
CA THR A 135 6.24 26.69 25.52
C THR A 135 5.15 26.56 26.58
N VAL A 136 5.54 26.12 27.77
CA VAL A 136 4.67 26.09 28.95
C VAL A 136 4.49 27.51 29.47
N LEU A 137 3.25 27.92 29.70
CA LEU A 137 2.95 29.25 30.22
C LEU A 137 3.17 29.29 31.74
N PRO A 138 3.58 30.44 32.30
CA PRO A 138 3.69 30.58 33.75
C PRO A 138 2.36 30.26 34.45
N GLN A 139 2.40 29.51 35.55
CA GLN A 139 1.24 29.14 36.37
C GLN A 139 0.16 28.30 35.63
N GLU A 140 0.50 27.70 34.50
CA GLU A 140 -0.41 26.84 33.75
C GLU A 140 -0.68 25.52 34.50
N ALA A 141 -1.96 25.16 34.60
CA ALA A 141 -2.35 23.88 35.18
C ALA A 141 -1.85 22.73 34.29
N VAL A 142 -1.37 21.65 34.92
CA VAL A 142 -0.84 20.46 34.20
C VAL A 142 -1.84 19.92 33.17
N SER A 143 -3.14 19.92 33.50
CA SER A 143 -4.20 19.50 32.58
C SER A 143 -4.28 20.39 31.34
N THR A 144 -4.16 21.71 31.50
CA THR A 144 -4.15 22.66 30.37
C THR A 144 -2.93 22.45 29.48
N THR A 145 -1.75 22.25 30.08
CA THR A 145 -0.53 21.91 29.34
C THR A 145 -0.71 20.61 28.55
N ALA A 146 -1.31 19.58 29.14
CA ALA A 146 -1.58 18.31 28.47
C ALA A 146 -2.52 18.49 27.26
N TRP A 147 -3.61 19.24 27.41
CA TRP A 147 -4.54 19.54 26.31
C TRP A 147 -3.87 20.34 25.19
N ARG A 148 -3.05 21.34 25.51
CA ARG A 148 -2.28 22.10 24.51
C ARG A 148 -1.25 21.23 23.79
N MET A 149 -0.58 20.32 24.50
CA MET A 149 0.32 19.34 23.88
C MET A 149 -0.43 18.39 22.96
N ALA A 150 -1.57 17.85 23.40
CA ALA A 150 -2.42 16.99 22.59
C ALA A 150 -2.89 17.70 21.31
N PHE A 151 -3.33 18.96 21.43
CA PHE A 151 -3.65 19.79 20.28
C PHE A 151 -2.46 19.94 19.33
N ALA A 152 -1.31 20.41 19.84
CA ALA A 152 -0.14 20.69 19.02
C ALA A 152 0.40 19.43 18.30
N ILE A 153 0.44 18.29 19.00
CA ILE A 153 0.89 17.01 18.44
C ILE A 153 -0.07 16.54 17.35
N ASN A 154 -1.38 16.50 17.62
CA ASN A 154 -2.36 16.02 16.65
C ASN A 154 -2.49 16.95 15.45
N TRP A 155 -2.42 18.27 15.67
CA TRP A 155 -2.38 19.26 14.60
C TRP A 155 -1.12 19.13 13.74
N GLY A 156 0.04 18.94 14.38
CA GLY A 156 1.31 18.68 13.69
C GLY A 156 1.28 17.39 12.87
N LEU A 157 0.81 16.28 13.46
CA LEU A 157 0.67 15.00 12.77
C LEU A 157 -0.32 15.08 11.61
N PHE A 158 -1.42 15.82 11.75
CA PHE A 158 -2.36 16.08 10.65
C PHE A 158 -1.66 16.80 9.48
N ILE A 159 -0.95 17.90 9.76
CA ILE A 159 -0.26 18.68 8.72
C ILE A 159 0.82 17.83 8.04
N ILE A 160 1.66 17.14 8.82
CA ILE A 160 2.75 16.32 8.29
C ILE A 160 2.19 15.19 7.43
N ASN A 161 1.15 14.49 7.89
CA ASN A 161 0.55 13.40 7.12
C ASN A 161 -0.24 13.87 5.89
N LEU A 162 -0.54 15.17 5.75
CA LEU A 162 -1.11 15.74 4.51
C LEU A 162 -0.02 16.16 3.50
N LEU A 163 1.25 16.19 3.88
CA LEU A 163 2.31 16.58 2.95
C LEU A 163 2.35 15.60 1.77
N PRO A 164 2.42 16.08 0.52
CA PRO A 164 2.47 15.24 -0.67
C PRO A 164 3.91 14.70 -0.89
N VAL A 165 4.46 14.08 0.15
CA VAL A 165 5.82 13.54 0.20
C VAL A 165 5.75 12.18 0.88
N THR A 166 6.33 11.16 0.28
CA THR A 166 6.39 9.84 0.91
C THR A 166 7.47 9.83 2.02
N PRO A 167 7.28 9.14 3.15
CA PRO A 167 6.31 8.07 3.39
C PRO A 167 4.94 8.51 3.96
N PHE A 168 4.62 9.80 4.00
CA PHE A 168 3.37 10.28 4.60
C PHE A 168 2.14 9.91 3.78
N ASP A 169 0.98 9.79 4.45
CA ASP A 169 -0.30 9.43 3.82
C ASP A 169 -0.65 10.30 2.63
N GLY A 170 -0.41 11.61 2.71
CA GLY A 170 -0.67 12.57 1.64
C GLY A 170 0.17 12.31 0.40
N GLY A 171 1.41 11.86 0.57
CA GLY A 171 2.29 11.40 -0.52
C GLY A 171 1.75 10.13 -1.16
N VAL A 172 1.37 9.14 -0.34
CA VAL A 172 0.79 7.87 -0.82
C VAL A 172 -0.57 8.08 -1.49
N LEU A 173 -1.39 8.99 -0.96
CA LEU A 173 -2.68 9.40 -1.50
C LEU A 173 -2.51 10.05 -2.88
N LEU A 174 -1.59 11.01 -2.98
CA LEU A 174 -1.31 11.66 -4.25
C LEU A 174 -0.76 10.67 -5.27
N ARG A 175 0.16 9.79 -4.86
CA ARG A 175 0.73 8.76 -5.73
C ARG A 175 -0.36 7.83 -6.26
N THR A 176 -1.17 7.26 -5.36
CA THR A 176 -2.28 6.36 -5.69
C THR A 176 -3.29 7.03 -6.64
N TYR A 177 -3.54 8.32 -6.45
CA TYR A 177 -4.40 9.08 -7.35
C TYR A 177 -3.77 9.31 -8.73
N LEU A 178 -2.48 9.66 -8.78
CA LEU A 178 -1.75 9.93 -10.01
C LEU A 178 -1.56 8.67 -10.85
N THR A 179 -1.18 7.54 -10.24
CA THR A 179 -1.00 6.27 -10.96
C THR A 179 -2.32 5.69 -11.48
N ALA A 180 -3.46 6.13 -10.95
CA ALA A 180 -4.78 5.79 -11.49
C ALA A 180 -5.19 6.67 -12.70
N ARG A 181 -4.45 7.74 -13.00
CA ARG A 181 -4.79 8.74 -14.03
C ARG A 181 -3.73 8.90 -15.12
N PHE A 182 -2.48 8.67 -14.77
CA PHE A 182 -1.32 8.78 -15.63
C PHE A 182 -0.61 7.44 -15.73
N SER A 183 0.38 7.33 -16.60
CA SER A 183 1.25 6.17 -16.58
C SER A 183 1.98 6.09 -15.24
N GLU A 184 2.32 4.88 -14.82
CA GLU A 184 2.99 4.63 -13.55
C GLU A 184 4.32 5.38 -13.43
N ALA A 185 5.06 5.49 -14.53
CA ALA A 185 6.31 6.25 -14.62
C ALA A 185 6.10 7.76 -14.39
N GLU A 186 5.10 8.37 -15.03
CA GLU A 186 4.79 9.80 -14.90
C GLU A 186 4.33 10.16 -13.48
N GLY A 187 3.47 9.32 -12.89
CA GLY A 187 2.99 9.53 -11.53
C GLY A 187 4.11 9.49 -10.49
N ARG A 188 5.07 8.57 -10.66
CA ARG A 188 6.24 8.42 -9.78
C ARG A 188 7.21 9.60 -9.92
N ASP A 189 7.56 10.00 -11.15
CA ASP A 189 8.47 11.15 -11.38
C ASP A 189 7.92 12.44 -10.77
N LEU A 190 6.61 12.67 -10.89
CA LEU A 190 5.96 13.83 -10.27
C LEU A 190 6.07 13.80 -8.74
N ILE A 191 5.82 12.65 -8.10
CA ILE A 191 5.94 12.50 -6.65
C ILE A 191 7.37 12.75 -6.16
N VAL A 192 8.36 12.20 -6.86
CA VAL A 192 9.78 12.40 -6.53
C VAL A 192 10.16 13.88 -6.60
N ARG A 193 9.77 14.57 -7.67
CA ARG A 193 10.04 16.01 -7.84
C ARG A 193 9.37 16.84 -6.76
N LEU A 194 8.11 16.54 -6.42
CA LEU A 194 7.38 17.26 -5.37
C LEU A 194 8.05 17.10 -4.01
N GLY A 195 8.46 15.89 -3.64
CA GLY A 195 9.17 15.65 -2.38
C GLY A 195 10.53 16.35 -2.32
N LEU A 196 11.28 16.36 -3.42
CA LEU A 196 12.54 17.12 -3.53
C LEU A 196 12.30 18.62 -3.33
N VAL A 197 11.34 19.22 -4.05
CA VAL A 197 11.03 20.65 -3.96
C VAL A 197 10.59 21.02 -2.55
N LEU A 198 9.70 20.24 -1.94
CA LEU A 198 9.20 20.50 -0.60
C LEU A 198 10.29 20.32 0.48
N GLY A 199 11.11 19.29 0.36
CA GLY A 199 12.24 19.06 1.26
C GLY A 199 13.26 20.19 1.19
N LEU A 200 13.69 20.58 -0.02
CA LEU A 200 14.62 21.70 -0.22
C LEU A 200 14.03 23.03 0.23
N PHE A 201 12.75 23.28 -0.05
CA PHE A 201 12.06 24.47 0.42
C PHE A 201 12.01 24.54 1.96
N GLY A 202 11.74 23.42 2.62
CA GLY A 202 11.76 23.32 4.09
C GLY A 202 13.15 23.56 4.68
N ILE A 203 14.20 22.99 4.08
CA ILE A 203 15.61 23.24 4.47
C ILE A 203 15.95 24.72 4.32
N LEU A 204 15.65 25.31 3.15
CA LEU A 204 15.96 26.71 2.87
C LEU A 204 15.21 27.63 3.83
N THR A 205 13.90 27.41 4.01
CA THR A 205 13.07 28.17 4.96
C THR A 205 13.62 28.03 6.38
N GLY A 206 13.94 26.80 6.80
CA GLY A 206 14.52 26.55 8.11
C GLY A 206 15.84 27.28 8.32
N PHE A 207 16.69 27.32 7.29
CA PHE A 207 17.96 28.04 7.35
C PHE A 207 17.77 29.56 7.40
N VAL A 208 16.93 30.12 6.51
CA VAL A 208 16.66 31.57 6.42
C VAL A 208 16.05 32.13 7.71
N PHE A 209 15.17 31.38 8.36
CA PHE A 209 14.49 31.81 9.58
C PHE A 209 15.14 31.28 10.88
N GLY A 210 16.28 30.59 10.79
CA GLY A 210 16.98 30.04 11.96
C GLY A 210 16.22 28.92 12.70
N LEU A 211 15.31 28.24 12.02
CA LEU A 211 14.50 27.14 12.54
C LEU A 211 15.23 25.81 12.36
N SER A 212 16.21 25.53 13.22
CA SER A 212 17.03 24.30 13.14
C SER A 212 16.20 23.00 13.19
N GLY A 213 15.10 22.99 13.93
CA GLY A 213 14.17 21.86 13.98
C GLY A 213 13.48 21.59 12.63
N LEU A 214 13.13 22.64 11.89
CA LEU A 214 12.57 22.51 10.54
C LEU A 214 13.62 21.95 9.58
N VAL A 215 14.86 22.46 9.63
CA VAL A 215 15.96 21.93 8.82
C VAL A 215 16.18 20.44 9.08
N ALA A 216 16.27 20.03 10.36
CA ALA A 216 16.47 18.64 10.72
C ALA A 216 15.32 17.74 10.23
N MET A 217 14.07 18.19 10.41
CA MET A 217 12.89 17.45 9.92
C MET A 217 12.89 17.38 8.39
N SER A 218 13.13 18.47 7.67
CA SER A 218 13.13 18.49 6.21
C SER A 218 14.26 17.64 5.63
N CYS A 219 15.46 17.65 6.21
CA CYS A 219 16.53 16.72 5.84
C CYS A 219 16.11 15.28 6.06
N PHE A 220 15.52 14.96 7.21
CA PHE A 220 15.08 13.60 7.52
C PHE A 220 13.99 13.11 6.57
N VAL A 221 12.96 13.93 6.31
CA VAL A 221 11.90 13.63 5.33
C VAL A 221 12.47 13.45 3.93
N LEU A 222 13.40 14.32 3.50
CA LEU A 222 14.04 14.21 2.20
C LEU A 222 14.84 12.90 2.07
N LEU A 223 15.57 12.49 3.12
CA LEU A 223 16.29 11.22 3.15
C LEU A 223 15.34 10.02 3.03
N LEU A 224 14.22 10.03 3.77
CA LEU A 224 13.22 8.97 3.68
C LEU A 224 12.59 8.91 2.28
N HIS A 225 12.27 10.08 1.73
CA HIS A 225 11.66 10.18 0.41
C HIS A 225 12.58 9.67 -0.70
N LEU A 226 13.87 10.06 -0.65
CA LEU A 226 14.89 9.58 -1.58
C LEU A 226 15.05 8.07 -1.49
N LYS A 227 15.16 7.54 -0.27
CA LYS A 227 15.28 6.10 -0.05
C LYS A 227 14.08 5.34 -0.62
N GLN A 228 12.87 5.81 -0.34
CA GLN A 228 11.67 5.17 -0.87
C GLN A 228 11.57 5.27 -2.39
N SER A 229 12.13 6.33 -2.99
CA SER A 229 12.22 6.43 -4.45
C SER A 229 13.19 5.42 -5.04
N GLU A 230 14.31 5.11 -4.38
CA GLU A 230 15.27 4.08 -4.82
C GLU A 230 14.60 2.69 -4.87
N GLU A 231 13.84 2.34 -3.83
CA GLU A 231 13.09 1.06 -3.77
C GLU A 231 12.14 0.88 -4.97
N TRP A 232 11.55 1.97 -5.48
CA TRP A 232 10.66 1.92 -6.65
C TRP A 232 11.40 1.69 -7.96
N TYR A 233 12.61 2.24 -8.10
CA TYR A 233 13.43 2.08 -9.30
C TYR A 233 14.09 0.69 -9.34
N GLU A 234 14.53 0.15 -8.20
CA GLU A 234 15.06 -1.21 -8.12
C GLU A 234 13.99 -2.27 -8.47
N ALA A 235 12.76 -2.09 -7.98
CA ALA A 235 11.65 -2.98 -8.33
C ALA A 235 11.36 -2.99 -9.85
N LEU A 236 11.52 -1.83 -10.51
CA LEU A 236 11.36 -1.69 -11.96
C LEU A 236 12.52 -2.30 -12.74
N SER A 237 13.77 -2.05 -12.35
CA SER A 237 14.94 -2.61 -13.03
C SER A 237 14.90 -4.13 -12.98
N THR A 238 14.51 -4.69 -11.82
CA THR A 238 14.32 -6.13 -11.65
C THR A 238 13.22 -6.64 -12.59
N ALA A 239 12.05 -6.01 -12.60
CA ALA A 239 10.95 -6.43 -13.48
C ALA A 239 11.29 -6.31 -14.98
N HIS A 240 12.06 -5.28 -15.36
CA HIS A 240 12.53 -5.07 -16.73
C HIS A 240 13.60 -6.09 -17.13
N GLU A 241 14.56 -6.39 -16.23
CA GLU A 241 15.60 -7.40 -16.43
C GLU A 241 14.98 -8.81 -16.57
N PHE A 242 13.91 -9.12 -15.82
CA PHE A 242 13.12 -10.34 -16.03
C PHE A 242 12.36 -10.35 -17.36
N SER A 243 11.93 -9.19 -17.86
CA SER A 243 11.20 -9.08 -19.13
C SER A 243 12.10 -9.13 -20.37
N GLU A 244 13.41 -8.84 -20.23
CA GLU A 244 14.39 -8.86 -21.33
C GLU A 244 15.17 -10.18 -21.45
N LEU A 245 14.97 -11.13 -20.53
CA LEU A 245 15.47 -12.48 -20.71
C LEU A 245 14.68 -13.19 -21.82
N ASP A 246 15.19 -13.16 -23.05
CA ASP A 246 14.76 -14.03 -24.14
C ASP A 246 15.09 -15.50 -23.77
N PHE A 247 14.09 -16.22 -23.28
CA PHE A 247 14.15 -17.67 -23.07
C PHE A 247 13.89 -18.38 -24.40
N ASP A 248 14.96 -18.74 -25.10
CA ASP A 248 14.92 -19.18 -26.50
C ASP A 248 15.16 -20.70 -26.68
N SER A 249 14.86 -21.55 -25.67
CA SER A 249 15.08 -23.00 -25.77
C SER A 249 13.86 -23.88 -25.43
N GLU A 250 13.75 -25.05 -26.06
CA GLU A 250 12.61 -26.00 -25.89
C GLU A 250 12.49 -26.58 -24.46
N GLU A 251 13.53 -26.49 -23.62
CA GLU A 251 13.43 -26.80 -22.17
C GLU A 251 12.64 -25.73 -21.39
N ASP A 252 12.51 -24.52 -21.94
CA ASP A 252 11.91 -23.38 -21.28
C ASP A 252 10.38 -23.36 -21.38
N ALA A 253 9.76 -24.10 -22.30
CA ALA A 253 8.30 -24.20 -22.37
C ALA A 253 7.70 -24.97 -21.18
N GLU A 254 8.44 -25.94 -20.62
CA GLU A 254 8.05 -26.63 -19.40
C GLU A 254 8.25 -25.75 -18.16
N PHE A 255 9.29 -24.90 -18.18
CA PHE A 255 9.55 -23.92 -17.11
C PHE A 255 8.57 -22.75 -17.16
N GLU A 256 8.21 -22.25 -18.33
CA GLU A 256 7.21 -21.20 -18.54
C GLU A 256 5.83 -21.71 -18.13
N SER A 257 5.46 -22.94 -18.51
CA SER A 257 4.27 -23.63 -18.01
C SER A 257 4.27 -23.77 -16.48
N TRP A 258 5.39 -24.19 -15.89
CA TRP A 258 5.54 -24.30 -14.42
C TRP A 258 5.49 -22.94 -13.73
N LEU A 259 6.08 -21.90 -14.31
CA LEU A 259 6.12 -20.53 -13.80
C LEU A 259 4.74 -19.88 -13.92
N GLU A 260 4.03 -20.11 -15.02
CA GLU A 260 2.67 -19.65 -15.21
C GLU A 260 1.73 -20.40 -14.28
N ASP A 261 1.96 -21.69 -13.99
CA ASP A 261 1.27 -22.44 -12.94
C ASP A 261 1.59 -21.90 -11.53
N ASP A 262 2.83 -21.52 -11.24
CA ASP A 262 3.25 -21.00 -9.93
C ASP A 262 2.76 -19.55 -9.73
N LEU A 263 2.82 -18.73 -10.77
CA LEU A 263 2.22 -17.39 -10.81
C LEU A 263 0.70 -17.47 -10.73
N ASN A 264 0.05 -18.46 -11.37
CA ASN A 264 -1.38 -18.69 -11.22
C ASN A 264 -1.73 -19.24 -9.83
N ARG A 265 -0.87 -20.06 -9.21
CA ARG A 265 -1.03 -20.48 -7.81
C ARG A 265 -0.87 -19.33 -6.83
N LEU A 266 0.12 -18.46 -7.06
CA LEU A 266 0.34 -17.24 -6.27
C LEU A 266 -0.80 -16.25 -6.50
N ARG A 267 -1.30 -16.14 -7.74
CA ARG A 267 -2.49 -15.37 -8.10
C ARG A 267 -3.76 -15.95 -7.51
N ASP A 268 -3.90 -17.26 -7.37
CA ASP A 268 -5.02 -17.92 -6.67
C ASP A 268 -4.92 -17.77 -5.14
N ILE A 269 -3.70 -17.71 -4.58
CA ILE A 269 -3.46 -17.41 -3.16
C ILE A 269 -3.76 -15.93 -2.87
N VAL A 270 -3.42 -15.06 -3.82
CA VAL A 270 -3.78 -13.65 -3.86
C VAL A 270 -5.30 -13.59 -4.05
N ASP A 271 -5.90 -13.86 -5.20
CA ASP A 271 -7.32 -13.69 -5.54
C ASP A 271 -8.35 -14.53 -4.76
N ARG A 272 -7.97 -15.32 -3.74
CA ARG A 272 -8.93 -15.96 -2.83
C ARG A 272 -9.84 -14.92 -2.15
N PRO A 273 -11.16 -14.89 -2.44
CA PRO A 273 -12.07 -13.94 -1.83
C PRO A 273 -12.46 -14.42 -0.42
N SER A 274 -12.18 -13.59 0.59
CA SER A 274 -12.68 -13.83 1.94
C SER A 274 -14.12 -13.29 2.08
N GLY A 275 -15.10 -14.16 1.84
CA GLY A 275 -16.43 -14.12 2.47
C GLY A 275 -17.64 -13.74 1.61
N ASP A 276 -18.35 -14.75 1.08
CA ASP A 276 -19.77 -15.03 1.39
C ASP A 276 -20.08 -16.48 0.92
N SER A 277 -20.53 -17.36 1.83
CA SER A 277 -20.46 -18.82 1.67
C SER A 277 -21.32 -19.42 0.55
N VAL A 278 -22.13 -18.62 -0.14
CA VAL A 278 -23.02 -19.10 -1.22
C VAL A 278 -22.60 -18.53 -2.58
N GLU A 279 -22.11 -17.30 -2.61
CA GLU A 279 -21.65 -16.64 -3.83
C GLU A 279 -20.28 -17.20 -4.26
N VAL A 280 -19.41 -17.52 -3.30
CA VAL A 280 -18.13 -18.21 -3.53
C VAL A 280 -18.35 -19.60 -4.17
N TYR A 281 -19.32 -20.38 -3.68
CA TYR A 281 -19.65 -21.68 -4.28
C TYR A 281 -20.25 -21.55 -5.68
N ARG A 282 -21.00 -20.48 -5.96
CA ARG A 282 -21.60 -20.25 -7.27
C ARG A 282 -20.55 -19.88 -8.31
N ILE A 283 -19.63 -19.00 -7.95
CA ILE A 283 -18.51 -18.58 -8.80
C ILE A 283 -17.56 -19.76 -9.06
N GLN A 284 -17.18 -20.52 -8.02
CA GLN A 284 -16.33 -21.72 -8.19
C GLN A 284 -16.93 -22.74 -9.13
N ARG A 285 -18.23 -23.01 -9.02
CA ARG A 285 -18.92 -23.99 -9.89
C ARG A 285 -19.04 -23.51 -11.33
N GLU A 286 -19.10 -22.19 -11.53
CA GLU A 286 -19.14 -21.57 -12.86
C GLU A 286 -17.75 -21.58 -13.51
N GLU A 287 -16.70 -21.30 -12.74
CA GLU A 287 -15.30 -21.41 -13.21
C GLU A 287 -14.89 -22.85 -13.50
N GLU A 288 -15.24 -23.81 -12.64
CA GLU A 288 -15.00 -25.24 -12.90
C GLU A 288 -15.68 -25.71 -14.18
N ARG A 289 -16.91 -25.23 -14.43
CA ARG A 289 -17.63 -25.49 -15.69
C ARG A 289 -16.89 -24.90 -16.89
N LEU A 290 -16.47 -23.63 -16.80
CA LEU A 290 -15.75 -22.97 -17.89
C LEU A 290 -14.38 -23.60 -18.16
N ARG A 291 -13.67 -24.04 -17.11
CA ARG A 291 -12.40 -24.78 -17.23
C ARG A 291 -12.63 -26.13 -17.90
N ALA A 292 -13.61 -26.91 -17.45
CA ALA A 292 -13.96 -28.19 -18.07
C ALA A 292 -14.35 -28.02 -19.56
N GLU A 293 -15.12 -26.99 -19.91
CA GLU A 293 -15.49 -26.69 -21.31
C GLU A 293 -14.30 -26.23 -22.17
N ARG A 294 -13.28 -25.59 -21.57
CA ARG A 294 -12.05 -25.22 -22.29
C ARG A 294 -11.16 -26.42 -22.53
N GLU A 295 -10.99 -27.28 -21.53
CA GLU A 295 -10.24 -28.54 -21.67
C GLU A 295 -10.90 -29.48 -22.68
N GLU A 296 -12.23 -29.61 -22.65
CA GLU A 296 -12.96 -30.41 -23.62
C GLU A 296 -12.78 -29.85 -25.04
N ARG A 297 -12.85 -28.52 -25.22
CA ARG A 297 -12.56 -27.87 -26.50
C ARG A 297 -11.15 -28.13 -26.99
N GLN A 298 -10.14 -27.98 -26.14
CA GLN A 298 -8.76 -28.25 -26.52
C GLN A 298 -8.54 -29.70 -26.93
N ARG A 299 -9.17 -30.66 -26.23
CA ARG A 299 -9.12 -32.08 -26.62
C ARG A 299 -9.82 -32.32 -27.95
N GLU A 300 -10.99 -31.72 -28.18
CA GLU A 300 -11.70 -31.79 -29.46
C GLU A 300 -10.87 -31.18 -30.61
N GLU A 301 -10.18 -30.05 -30.39
CA GLU A 301 -9.30 -29.39 -31.35
C GLU A 301 -8.05 -30.23 -31.66
N GLN A 302 -7.38 -30.78 -30.64
CA GLN A 302 -6.23 -31.66 -30.84
C GLN A 302 -6.60 -32.94 -31.62
N GLN A 303 -7.76 -33.53 -31.32
CA GLN A 303 -8.27 -34.68 -32.07
C GLN A 303 -8.63 -34.31 -33.51
N MET A 304 -9.19 -33.13 -33.74
CA MET A 304 -9.46 -32.62 -35.08
C MET A 304 -8.16 -32.43 -35.87
N ASP A 305 -7.15 -31.80 -35.28
CA ASP A 305 -5.87 -31.56 -35.93
C ASP A 305 -5.14 -32.86 -36.26
N GLU A 306 -5.20 -33.87 -35.38
CA GLU A 306 -4.69 -35.21 -35.66
C GLU A 306 -5.39 -35.85 -36.87
N ILE A 307 -6.72 -35.77 -36.93
CA ILE A 307 -7.51 -36.33 -38.04
C ILE A 307 -7.22 -35.57 -39.34
N LEU A 308 -7.14 -34.24 -39.29
CA LEU A 308 -6.83 -33.39 -40.45
C LEU A 308 -5.41 -33.65 -40.95
N ARG A 309 -4.45 -33.84 -40.05
CA ARG A 309 -3.07 -34.20 -40.40
C ARG A 309 -3.00 -35.55 -41.09
N LYS A 310 -3.67 -36.58 -40.53
CA LYS A 310 -3.77 -37.91 -41.16
C LYS A 310 -4.43 -37.83 -42.54
N LEU A 311 -5.51 -37.06 -42.66
CA LEU A 311 -6.21 -36.81 -43.92
C LEU A 311 -5.31 -36.13 -44.96
N HIS A 312 -4.49 -35.17 -44.55
CA HIS A 312 -3.58 -34.44 -45.43
C HIS A 312 -2.43 -35.30 -45.94
N ILE A 313 -1.84 -36.15 -45.09
CA ILE A 313 -0.66 -36.96 -45.42
C ILE A 313 -1.04 -38.22 -46.20
N HIS A 314 -2.08 -38.94 -45.77
CA HIS A 314 -2.41 -40.28 -46.27
C HIS A 314 -3.70 -40.34 -47.08
N GLY A 315 -4.42 -39.22 -47.22
CA GLY A 315 -5.67 -39.16 -47.96
C GLY A 315 -6.86 -39.74 -47.18
N ARG A 316 -8.07 -39.57 -47.71
CA ARG A 316 -9.33 -39.89 -47.01
C ARG A 316 -9.52 -41.37 -46.70
N GLU A 317 -8.83 -42.26 -47.42
CA GLU A 317 -8.91 -43.71 -47.25
C GLU A 317 -8.20 -44.24 -46.00
N SER A 318 -7.35 -43.42 -45.36
CA SER A 318 -6.60 -43.80 -44.16
C SER A 318 -7.37 -43.62 -42.85
N LEU A 319 -8.55 -43.03 -42.88
CA LEU A 319 -9.36 -42.76 -41.68
C LEU A 319 -10.23 -43.97 -41.32
N SER A 320 -10.24 -44.33 -40.04
CA SER A 320 -11.14 -45.35 -39.53
C SER A 320 -12.61 -44.88 -39.54
N HIS A 321 -13.57 -45.82 -39.60
CA HIS A 321 -15.00 -45.49 -39.54
C HIS A 321 -15.42 -44.66 -38.31
N PRO A 322 -14.83 -44.84 -37.11
CA PRO A 322 -15.02 -43.93 -35.98
C PRO A 322 -14.52 -42.50 -36.24
N GLU A 323 -13.30 -42.32 -36.78
CA GLU A 323 -12.69 -41.01 -37.05
C GLU A 323 -13.47 -40.23 -38.13
N LEU A 324 -13.95 -40.91 -39.18
CA LEU A 324 -14.79 -40.31 -40.23
C LEU A 324 -16.14 -39.80 -39.68
N ARG A 325 -16.75 -40.53 -38.74
CA ARG A 325 -18.00 -40.10 -38.09
C ARG A 325 -17.78 -38.88 -37.19
N LEU A 326 -16.69 -38.90 -36.43
CA LEU A 326 -16.31 -37.77 -35.56
C LEU A 326 -16.01 -36.51 -36.37
N LEU A 327 -15.27 -36.63 -37.48
CA LEU A 327 -14.98 -35.53 -38.40
C LEU A 327 -16.25 -34.87 -38.96
N ASN A 328 -17.22 -35.69 -39.42
CA ASN A 328 -18.50 -35.17 -39.91
C ASN A 328 -19.31 -34.48 -38.81
N GLN A 329 -19.37 -35.08 -37.61
CA GLN A 329 -20.07 -34.50 -36.46
C GLN A 329 -19.48 -33.14 -36.03
N LEU A 330 -18.16 -33.03 -35.98
CA LEU A 330 -17.47 -31.79 -35.63
C LEU A 330 -17.64 -30.74 -36.74
N SER A 331 -17.53 -31.13 -38.02
CA SER A 331 -17.76 -30.24 -39.16
C SER A 331 -19.18 -29.64 -39.17
N ASP A 332 -20.20 -30.45 -38.87
CA ASP A 332 -21.58 -29.98 -38.77
C ASP A 332 -21.79 -29.02 -37.58
N ARG A 333 -21.16 -29.27 -36.42
CA ARG A 333 -21.19 -28.34 -35.28
C ARG A 333 -20.55 -26.99 -35.62
N TYR A 334 -19.39 -27.00 -36.29
CA TYR A 334 -18.70 -25.77 -36.70
C TYR A 334 -19.51 -24.97 -37.73
N ARG A 335 -20.16 -25.65 -38.68
CA ARG A 335 -21.03 -25.03 -39.68
C ARG A 335 -22.27 -24.38 -39.06
N ASN A 336 -22.88 -25.00 -38.06
CA ASN A 336 -24.05 -24.45 -37.37
C ASN A 336 -23.70 -23.25 -36.46
N ARG A 337 -22.53 -23.23 -35.81
CA ARG A 337 -22.10 -22.06 -35.00
C ARG A 337 -21.86 -20.81 -35.83
N ARG A 338 -21.34 -20.96 -37.05
CA ARG A 338 -21.10 -19.84 -37.99
C ARG A 338 -22.37 -19.18 -38.52
N GLN A 339 -23.55 -19.79 -38.33
CA GLN A 339 -24.84 -19.21 -38.73
C GLN A 339 -25.52 -18.41 -37.61
N HIS A 340 -25.00 -18.47 -36.37
CA HIS A 340 -25.56 -17.81 -35.19
C HIS A 340 -24.72 -16.63 -34.65
N HIS A 341 -23.58 -16.36 -35.28
CA HIS A 341 -22.81 -15.12 -35.17
C HIS A 341 -23.01 -14.30 -36.45
#